data_AF-A0A8I2YG51-F1
#
_entry.id   AF-A0A8I2YG51-F1
#
_cell.length_a   1.000
_cell.length_b   1.000
_cell.length_c   1.000
_cell.angle_alpha   90.00
_cell.angle_beta   90.00
_cell.angle_gamma   90.00
#
_symmetry.space_group_name_H-M   'P 1'
#
loop_
_entity.id
_entity.type
_entity.pdbx_description
1 polymer ?
#
loop_
_entity_poly.entity_id
_entity_poly.type
_entity_poly.pdbx_seq_one_letter_code
_entity_poly.pdbx_strand_id
1 'polypeptide(L)'
;MIHQPSGGASGQASDIAIHAKEILRVRHLLTSIYQRHCAKEGERVASGLERFEKALERDYFMTAREALEFGIVDGILEKRPSSDTDSSAS
;
A
#
# COMPACT_ATOMS: atom_id res chain seq x y z
N MET A 1 -2.94 -4.78 -6.64
CA MET A 1 -3.16 -5.76 -5.57
C MET A 1 -2.25 -5.37 -4.42
N ILE A 2 -2.74 -5.39 -3.20
CA ILE A 2 -1.94 -5.22 -1.99
C ILE A 2 -2.12 -6.46 -1.10
N HIS A 3 -1.08 -6.85 -0.37
CA HIS A 3 -1.10 -8.01 0.50
C HIS A 3 0.01 -7.93 1.55
N GLN A 4 -0.10 -8.79 2.57
CA GLN A 4 0.88 -8.93 3.63
C GLN A 4 2.21 -9.45 3.07
N PRO A 5 3.33 -9.14 3.76
CA PRO A 5 4.59 -9.79 3.45
C PRO A 5 4.47 -11.30 3.64
N SER A 6 5.00 -12.05 2.70
CA SER A 6 5.07 -13.52 2.79
C SER A 6 6.43 -13.95 3.35
N GLY A 7 6.44 -15.06 4.08
CA GLY A 7 7.67 -15.64 4.63
C GLY A 7 7.45 -17.05 5.14
N GLY A 8 8.55 -17.72 5.48
CA GLY A 8 8.56 -19.04 6.08
C GLY A 8 9.80 -19.19 6.95
N ALA A 9 9.69 -19.99 8.01
CA ALA A 9 10.80 -20.27 8.92
C ALA A 9 10.81 -21.76 9.28
N SER A 10 12.01 -22.32 9.39
CA SER A 10 12.26 -23.69 9.85
C SER A 10 13.56 -23.69 10.66
N GLY A 11 13.76 -24.69 11.52
CA GLY A 11 14.94 -24.78 12.39
C GLY A 11 14.57 -24.88 13.86
N GLN A 12 15.46 -24.40 14.74
CA GLN A 12 15.20 -24.45 16.18
C GLN A 12 14.00 -23.57 16.54
N ALA A 13 13.33 -23.90 17.64
CA ALA A 13 12.19 -23.11 18.12
C ALA A 13 12.54 -21.62 18.30
N SER A 14 13.77 -21.33 18.74
CA SER A 14 14.28 -19.96 18.87
C SER A 14 14.38 -19.22 17.53
N ASP A 15 14.84 -19.90 16.47
CA ASP A 15 14.96 -19.30 15.14
C ASP A 15 13.57 -19.00 14.56
N ILE A 16 12.64 -19.95 14.68
CA ILE A 16 11.25 -19.77 14.27
C ILE A 16 10.63 -18.57 14.99
N ALA A 17 10.88 -18.41 16.30
CA ALA A 17 10.37 -17.28 17.07
C ALA A 17 10.98 -15.93 16.62
N ILE A 18 12.27 -15.89 16.32
CA ILE A 18 12.95 -14.69 15.80
C ILE A 18 12.35 -14.28 14.45
N HIS A 19 12.18 -15.23 13.53
CA HIS A 19 11.59 -14.95 12.22
C HIS A 19 10.12 -14.53 12.31
N ALA A 20 9.33 -15.17 13.19
CA ALA A 20 7.95 -14.77 13.44
C ALA A 20 7.85 -13.35 14.02
N LYS A 21 8.77 -12.96 14.90
CA LYS A 21 8.83 -11.57 15.41
C LYS A 21 9.17 -10.58 14.30
N GLU A 22 10.09 -10.95 13.42
CA GLU A 22 10.53 -10.09 12.32
C GLU A 22 9.44 -9.92 11.25
N ILE A 23 8.72 -10.97 10.88
CA ILE A 23 7.62 -10.86 9.89
C ILE A 23 6.50 -9.95 10.40
N LEU A 24 6.19 -10.00 11.71
CA LEU A 24 5.23 -9.08 12.33
C LEU A 24 5.72 -7.64 12.33
N ARG A 25 7.02 -7.41 12.58
CA ARG A 25 7.64 -6.08 12.51
C ARG A 25 7.56 -5.51 11.08
N VAL A 26 7.91 -6.32 10.08
CA VAL A 26 7.85 -5.93 8.66
C VAL A 26 6.42 -5.62 8.24
N ARG A 27 5.45 -6.44 8.66
CA ARG A 27 4.01 -6.18 8.42
C ARG A 27 3.60 -4.82 8.96
N HIS A 28 3.93 -4.50 10.21
CA HIS A 28 3.59 -3.21 10.81
C HIS A 28 4.26 -2.03 10.10
N LEU A 29 5.52 -2.18 9.69
CA LEU A 29 6.25 -1.18 8.92
C LEU A 29 5.57 -0.91 7.57
N LEU A 30 5.21 -1.97 6.84
CA LEU A 30 4.53 -1.85 5.54
C LEU A 30 3.17 -1.16 5.68
N THR A 31 2.36 -1.55 6.66
CA THR A 31 1.10 -0.87 6.97
C THR A 31 1.32 0.62 7.22
N SER A 32 2.35 0.99 7.99
CA SER A 32 2.67 2.39 8.29
C SER A 32 3.08 3.18 7.05
N ILE A 33 3.79 2.54 6.12
CA ILE A 33 4.16 3.16 4.83
C ILE A 33 2.91 3.42 3.99
N TYR A 34 2.03 2.42 3.87
CA TYR A 34 0.75 2.60 3.18
C TYR A 34 -0.09 3.73 3.80
N GLN A 35 -0.22 3.76 5.13
CA GLN A 35 -0.93 4.83 5.80
C GLN A 35 -0.32 6.20 5.49
N ARG A 36 1.01 6.33 5.50
CA ARG A 36 1.67 7.61 5.25
C ARG A 36 1.43 8.14 3.85
N HIS A 37 1.48 7.27 2.85
CA HIS A 37 1.47 7.67 1.43
C HIS A 37 0.10 7.59 0.78
N CYS A 38 -0.81 6.80 1.32
CA CYS A 38 -2.11 6.48 0.71
C CYS A 38 -3.28 6.79 1.66
N ALA A 39 -3.04 7.63 2.70
CA ALA A 39 -4.11 8.15 3.53
C ALA A 39 -5.06 9.03 2.70
N LYS A 40 -6.35 8.93 3.00
CA LYS A 40 -7.33 9.83 2.42
C LYS A 40 -7.23 11.21 3.07
N GLU A 41 -7.61 12.24 2.34
CA GLU A 41 -7.69 13.59 2.90
C GLU A 41 -8.58 13.61 4.15
N GLY A 42 -8.05 14.15 5.25
CA GLY A 42 -8.74 14.18 6.55
C GLY A 42 -8.80 12.85 7.31
N GLU A 43 -8.23 11.76 6.78
CA GLU A 43 -8.18 10.46 7.47
C GLU A 43 -7.26 10.53 8.70
N ARG A 44 -7.78 10.14 9.87
CA ARG A 44 -6.95 10.01 11.07
C ARG A 44 -5.96 8.86 10.90
N VAL A 45 -4.72 9.05 11.36
CA VAL A 45 -3.66 8.04 11.31
C VAL A 45 -4.12 6.67 11.82
N ALA A 46 -4.77 6.62 12.99
CA ALA A 46 -5.24 5.37 13.58
C ALA A 46 -6.28 4.64 12.68
N SER A 47 -7.19 5.39 12.05
CA SER A 47 -8.19 4.83 11.14
C SER A 47 -7.56 4.34 9.84
N GLY A 48 -6.55 5.05 9.33
CA GLY A 48 -5.76 4.60 8.18
C GLY A 48 -5.00 3.30 8.47
N LEU A 49 -4.32 3.21 9.63
CA LEU A 49 -3.62 1.99 10.04
C LEU A 49 -4.57 0.80 10.10
N GLU A 50 -5.73 0.92 10.76
CA GLU A 50 -6.74 -0.15 10.85
C GLU A 50 -7.23 -0.59 9.46
N ARG A 51 -7.51 0.37 8.58
CA ARG A 51 -7.96 0.10 7.21
C ARG A 51 -6.90 -0.69 6.43
N PHE A 52 -5.64 -0.27 6.49
CA PHE A 52 -4.54 -0.96 5.79
C PHE A 52 -4.21 -2.32 6.41
N GLU A 53 -4.28 -2.49 7.73
CA GLU A 53 -4.09 -3.79 8.37
C GLU A 53 -5.10 -4.83 7.88
N LYS A 54 -6.38 -4.43 7.79
CA LYS A 54 -7.44 -5.30 7.28
C LYS A 54 -7.26 -5.62 5.80
N ALA A 55 -6.89 -4.61 5.01
CA ALA A 55 -6.74 -4.72 3.57
C ALA A 55 -5.52 -5.58 3.17
N LEU A 56 -4.45 -5.55 3.96
CA LEU A 56 -3.22 -6.32 3.68
C LEU A 56 -3.30 -7.77 4.19
N GLU A 57 -4.26 -8.15 5.02
CA GLU A 57 -4.32 -9.50 5.63
C GLU A 57 -4.33 -10.64 4.60
N ARG A 58 -4.91 -10.41 3.42
CA ARG A 58 -4.91 -11.34 2.29
C ARG A 58 -4.67 -10.57 1.00
N ASP A 59 -4.58 -11.31 -0.10
CA ASP A 59 -4.56 -10.72 -1.43
C ASP A 59 -5.82 -9.89 -1.66
N TYR A 60 -5.65 -8.57 -1.72
CA TYR A 60 -6.72 -7.64 -2.03
C TYR A 60 -6.51 -7.06 -3.43
N PHE A 61 -7.28 -7.61 -4.37
CA PHE A 61 -7.33 -7.15 -5.74
C PHE A 61 -8.24 -5.93 -5.87
N MET A 62 -7.80 -4.98 -6.69
CA MET A 62 -8.52 -3.74 -6.96
C MET A 62 -8.40 -3.46 -8.46
N THR A 63 -9.51 -3.04 -9.06
CA THR A 63 -9.55 -2.32 -10.33
C THR A 63 -8.86 -0.97 -10.18
N ALA A 64 -8.57 -0.29 -11.31
CA ALA A 64 -8.01 1.06 -11.27
C ALA A 64 -8.89 2.05 -10.49
N ARG A 65 -10.22 1.92 -10.64
CA ARG A 65 -11.20 2.74 -9.92
C ARG A 65 -11.20 2.49 -8.42
N GLU A 66 -11.19 1.22 -8.01
CA GLU A 66 -11.09 0.87 -6.59
C GLU A 66 -9.75 1.34 -5.99
N ALA A 67 -8.65 1.25 -6.74
CA ALA A 67 -7.34 1.74 -6.28
C ALA A 67 -7.33 3.26 -6.06
N LEU A 68 -7.97 4.03 -6.96
CA LEU A 68 -8.17 5.47 -6.80
C LEU A 68 -9.03 5.76 -5.56
N GLU A 69 -10.20 5.11 -5.44
CA GLU A 69 -11.12 5.29 -4.31
C GLU A 69 -10.50 4.83 -2.98
N PHE A 70 -9.57 3.88 -3.00
CA PHE A 70 -8.83 3.41 -1.83
C PHE A 70 -7.67 4.35 -1.43
N GLY A 71 -7.23 5.22 -2.35
CA GLY A 71 -6.12 6.16 -2.14
C GLY A 71 -4.74 5.62 -2.53
N ILE A 72 -4.67 4.52 -3.30
CA ILE A 72 -3.39 3.96 -3.79
C ILE A 72 -2.81 4.79 -4.94
N VAL A 73 -3.66 5.46 -5.71
CA VAL A 73 -3.28 6.30 -6.86
C VAL A 73 -4.10 7.58 -6.86
N ASP A 74 -3.58 8.63 -7.50
CA ASP A 74 -4.21 9.96 -7.52
C ASP A 74 -5.14 10.19 -8.73
N GLY A 75 -5.03 9.36 -9.76
CA GLY A 75 -5.84 9.51 -10.98
C GLY A 75 -5.73 8.31 -11.92
N ILE A 76 -6.64 8.26 -12.89
CA ILE A 76 -6.68 7.23 -13.95
C ILE A 76 -6.59 7.94 -15.29
N LEU A 77 -5.58 7.60 -16.10
CA LEU A 77 -5.39 8.18 -17.42
C LEU A 77 -5.90 7.20 -18.49
N GLU A 78 -6.90 7.61 -19.28
CA GLU A 78 -7.37 6.81 -20.43
C GLU A 78 -6.52 7.00 -21.68
N LYS A 79 -5.91 8.18 -21.82
CA LYS A 79 -5.00 8.55 -22.90
C LYS A 79 -3.84 9.36 -22.34
N ARG A 80 -2.72 9.34 -23.05
CA ARG A 80 -1.59 10.20 -22.71
C ARG A 80 -2.04 11.66 -22.82
N PRO A 81 -1.76 12.52 -21.82
CA PRO A 81 -1.98 13.95 -21.98
C PRO A 81 -1.19 14.42 -23.21
N SER A 82 -1.86 15.09 -24.17
CA SER A 82 -1.16 15.70 -25.30
C SER A 82 -0.28 16.82 -24.75
N SER A 83 1.01 16.77 -25.08
CA SER A 83 1.95 17.82 -24.74
C SER A 83 1.78 18.98 -25.72
N ASP A 84 0.61 19.63 -25.73
CA ASP A 84 0.39 20.85 -26.54
C ASP A 84 0.77 22.07 -25.71
N THR A 85 2.07 22.22 -25.42
CA THR A 85 2.61 23.43 -24.77
C THR A 85 3.87 23.99 -25.44
N ASP A 86 4.30 23.47 -26.60
CA ASP A 86 5.35 24.10 -27.40
C ASP A 86 4.79 24.65 -28.71
N SER A 87 4.56 25.97 -28.74
CA SER A 87 4.52 26.87 -29.91
C SER A 87 3.42 27.95 -29.82
N SER A 88 3.44 28.74 -28.75
CA SER A 88 2.81 30.08 -28.77
C SER A 88 3.61 31.06 -27.91
N ALA A 89 4.90 31.17 -28.22
CA ALA A 89 5.68 32.35 -27.86
C ALA A 89 6.37 32.85 -29.12
N SER A 90 5.75 33.88 -29.70
CA SER A 90 6.33 35.02 -30.44
C SER A 90 7.27 34.74 -31.61
#